data_AF-A0AAN4Z0D5-F1
#
_entry.id   AF-A0AAN4Z0D5-F1
#
_cell.length_a   1.000
_cell.length_b   1.000
_cell.length_c   1.000
_cell.angle_alpha   90.00
_cell.angle_beta   90.00
_cell.angle_gamma   90.00
#
_symmetry.space_group_name_H-M   'P 1'
#
loop_
_entity.id
_entity.type
_entity.pdbx_description
1 polymer ?
#
loop_
_entity_poly.entity_id
_entity_poly.type
_entity_poly.pdbx_seq_one_letter_code
_entity_poly.pdbx_strand_id
1 'polypeptide(L)'
;MVYTAILQKLVYSTGPCYNHPLTCPESDHGQIPNQISMFLQTPIYVLSAIAEIFCFTTGTEYAYNQAPKKMKSMVQSVGMTTAGVGACLAMAFTPITKDPHLVIMYSSLAGVMAVTTVLFGAFFGKHDREKTLLL
;
A
#
# COMPACT_ATOMS: atom_id res chain seq x y z
N MET A 1 1.26 4.27 3.28
CA MET A 1 2.56 3.61 3.47
C MET A 1 3.62 4.46 4.17
N VAL A 2 3.65 5.80 4.00
CA VAL A 2 4.59 6.64 4.77
C VAL A 2 4.33 6.54 6.28
N TYR A 3 3.07 6.65 6.71
CA TYR A 3 2.70 6.54 8.12
C TYR A 3 3.01 5.15 8.72
N THR A 4 2.85 4.06 7.96
CA THR A 4 3.23 2.71 8.41
C THR A 4 4.74 2.57 8.59
N ALA A 5 5.56 3.17 7.71
CA ALA A 5 7.01 3.19 7.87
C ALA A 5 7.44 3.97 9.13
N ILE A 6 6.79 5.11 9.40
CA ILE A 6 7.04 5.91 10.61
C ILE A 6 6.66 5.11 11.86
N LEU A 7 5.48 4.50 11.88
CA LEU A 7 5.07 3.66 12.99
C LEU A 7 5.99 2.46 13.19
N GLN A 8 6.41 1.78 12.13
CA GLN A 8 7.35 0.68 12.23
C GLN A 8 8.69 1.13 12.83
N LYS A 9 9.17 2.32 12.44
CA LYS A 9 10.37 2.92 13.04
C LYS A 9 10.18 3.23 14.53
N LEU A 10 9.00 3.70 14.92
CA LEU A 10 8.65 3.93 16.32
C LEU A 10 8.59 2.62 17.11
N VAL A 11 8.00 1.57 16.55
CA VAL A 11 8.00 0.22 17.15
C VAL A 11 9.42 -0.25 17.43
N TYR A 12 10.35 -0.11 16.47
CA TYR A 12 11.74 -0.51 16.65
C TYR A 12 12.57 0.43 17.53
N SER A 13 12.07 1.63 17.85
CA SER A 13 12.76 2.57 18.73
C SER A 13 12.31 2.46 20.19
N THR A 14 11.30 1.63 20.48
CA THR A 14 10.77 1.40 21.82
C THR A 14 11.32 0.08 22.39
N GLY A 15 11.63 0.03 23.68
CA GLY A 15 12.09 -1.19 24.35
C GLY A 15 10.97 -2.23 24.59
N PRO A 16 11.30 -3.47 25.01
CA PRO A 16 12.65 -3.96 25.38
C PRO A 16 13.47 -4.56 24.22
N CYS A 17 12.86 -5.02 23.12
CA CYS A 17 13.55 -5.80 22.09
C CYS A 17 13.92 -5.05 20.79
N TYR A 18 13.70 -3.72 20.71
CA TYR A 18 14.09 -2.84 19.58
C TYR A 18 13.97 -3.48 18.18
N ASN A 19 15.10 -3.79 17.54
CA ASN A 19 15.20 -4.29 16.15
C ASN A 19 14.78 -5.76 15.97
N HIS A 20 14.64 -6.53 17.05
CA HIS A 20 14.27 -7.95 16.99
C HIS A 20 13.14 -8.25 17.99
N PRO A 21 11.92 -7.78 17.70
CA PRO A 21 10.78 -7.98 18.59
C PRO A 21 10.63 -9.46 18.96
N LEU A 22 10.29 -9.74 20.22
CA LEU A 22 9.98 -11.08 20.75
C LEU A 22 11.15 -12.07 20.88
N THR A 23 12.34 -11.73 20.37
CA THR A 23 13.48 -12.67 20.30
C THR A 23 14.59 -12.31 21.29
N CYS A 24 14.44 -11.21 22.03
CA CYS A 24 15.41 -10.78 23.03
C CYS A 24 15.23 -11.54 24.36
N PRO A 25 16.30 -11.74 25.17
CA PRO A 25 16.22 -12.44 26.45
C PRO A 25 15.28 -11.75 27.45
N GLU A 26 15.07 -10.44 27.29
CA GLU A 26 14.13 -9.63 28.09
C GLU A 26 12.67 -9.84 27.69
N SER A 27 12.39 -10.63 26.65
CA SER A 27 11.04 -10.89 26.13
C SER A 27 10.31 -12.06 26.81
N ASP A 28 10.93 -12.73 27.79
CA ASP A 28 10.40 -13.95 28.42
C ASP A 28 9.85 -14.96 27.39
N HIS A 29 10.75 -15.51 26.55
CA HIS A 29 10.41 -16.45 25.47
C HIS A 29 9.35 -15.94 24.47
N GLY A 30 9.26 -14.61 24.27
CA GLY A 30 8.35 -13.98 23.31
C GLY A 30 6.97 -13.64 23.89
N GLN A 31 6.83 -13.57 25.22
CA GLN A 31 5.61 -13.15 25.89
C GLN A 31 5.52 -11.61 26.04
N ILE A 32 6.65 -10.91 26.06
CA ILE A 32 6.70 -9.46 26.30
C ILE A 32 7.04 -8.72 25.00
N PRO A 33 6.04 -8.12 24.31
CA PRO A 33 6.26 -7.29 23.13
C PRO A 33 6.82 -5.90 23.50
N ASN A 34 7.25 -5.14 22.48
CA ASN A 34 7.62 -3.74 22.66
C ASN A 34 6.44 -2.91 23.19
N GLN A 35 6.75 -1.98 24.09
CA GLN A 35 5.76 -1.19 24.82
C GLN A 35 5.15 -0.06 23.96
N ILE A 36 4.35 -0.41 22.97
CA ILE A 36 3.66 0.53 22.09
C ILE A 36 2.15 0.31 22.10
N SER A 37 1.39 1.40 22.08
CA SER A 37 -0.05 1.34 22.02
C SER A 37 -0.53 0.82 20.66
N MET A 38 -1.32 -0.26 20.65
CA MET A 38 -1.92 -0.81 19.44
C MET A 38 -2.86 0.18 18.74
N PHE A 39 -3.42 1.14 19.48
CA PHE A 39 -4.33 2.16 18.93
C PHE A 39 -3.67 3.08 17.91
N LEU A 40 -2.33 3.19 17.91
CA LEU A 40 -1.59 3.93 16.87
C LEU A 40 -1.76 3.32 15.48
N GLN A 41 -2.09 2.02 15.40
CA GLN A 41 -2.32 1.33 14.13
C GLN A 41 -3.69 1.61 13.50
N THR A 42 -4.71 1.90 14.33
CA THR A 42 -6.07 2.22 13.89
C THR A 42 -6.16 3.24 12.74
N PRO A 43 -5.49 4.40 12.78
CA PRO A 43 -5.55 5.37 11.69
C PRO A 43 -4.99 4.84 10.36
N ILE A 44 -4.08 3.86 10.35
CA ILE A 44 -3.62 3.22 9.11
C ILE A 44 -4.80 2.56 8.41
N TYR A 45 -5.55 1.73 9.13
CA TYR A 45 -6.65 0.96 8.57
C TYR A 45 -7.79 1.86 8.11
N VAL A 46 -8.13 2.88 8.90
CA VAL A 46 -9.20 3.83 8.55
C VAL A 46 -8.86 4.59 7.27
N LEU A 47 -7.67 5.20 7.20
CA LEU A 47 -7.26 5.96 6.02
C LEU A 47 -7.10 5.08 4.78
N SER A 48 -6.58 3.86 4.95
CA SER A 48 -6.43 2.91 3.84
C SER A 48 -7.79 2.48 3.28
N ALA A 49 -8.75 2.15 4.16
CA ALA A 49 -10.09 1.74 3.74
C ALA A 49 -10.82 2.87 2.98
N ILE A 50 -10.72 4.11 3.47
CA ILE A 50 -11.31 5.27 2.78
C ILE A 50 -10.70 5.45 1.39
N ALA A 51 -9.36 5.38 1.28
CA ALA A 51 -8.66 5.50 -0.01
C ALA A 51 -9.04 4.38 -0.98
N GLU A 52 -9.19 3.16 -0.49
CA GLU A 52 -9.58 2.00 -1.29
C GLU A 52 -10.99 2.14 -1.86
N ILE A 53 -11.96 2.59 -1.05
CA ILE A 53 -13.34 2.80 -1.49
C ILE A 53 -13.41 3.81 -2.64
N PHE A 54 -12.71 4.94 -2.51
CA PHE A 54 -12.66 5.96 -3.57
C PHE A 54 -12.00 5.43 -4.84
N CYS A 55 -10.84 4.79 -4.71
CA CYS A 55 -10.11 4.27 -5.86
C CYS A 55 -10.91 3.19 -6.60
N PHE A 56 -11.49 2.23 -5.87
CA PHE A 56 -12.17 1.09 -6.47
C PHE A 56 -13.48 1.47 -7.15
N THR A 57 -14.31 2.29 -6.47
CA THR A 57 -15.61 2.71 -7.02
C THR A 57 -15.42 3.57 -8.26
N THR A 58 -14.59 4.61 -8.18
CA THR A 58 -14.34 5.51 -9.33
C THR A 58 -13.61 4.81 -10.46
N GLY A 59 -12.61 3.96 -10.16
CA GLY A 59 -11.86 3.23 -11.17
C GLY A 59 -12.73 2.26 -11.97
N THR A 60 -13.61 1.54 -11.29
CA THR A 60 -14.53 0.60 -11.91
C THR A 60 -15.55 1.31 -12.79
N GLU A 61 -16.15 2.41 -12.31
CA GLU A 61 -17.11 3.22 -13.06
C GLU A 61 -16.47 3.87 -14.29
N TYR A 62 -15.24 4.40 -14.14
CA TYR A 62 -14.47 4.95 -15.25
C TYR A 62 -14.18 3.88 -16.32
N ALA A 63 -13.73 2.70 -15.89
CA ALA A 63 -13.45 1.57 -16.77
C ALA A 63 -14.72 1.10 -17.51
N TYR A 64 -15.88 1.10 -16.83
CA TYR A 64 -17.17 0.75 -17.44
C TYR A 64 -17.63 1.76 -18.50
N ASN A 65 -17.39 3.05 -18.27
CA ASN A 65 -17.82 4.12 -19.18
C ASN A 65 -16.91 4.24 -20.41
N GLN A 66 -15.62 3.95 -20.28
CA GLN A 66 -14.67 3.93 -21.39
C GLN A 66 -14.69 2.60 -22.19
N ALA A 67 -15.24 1.52 -21.61
CA ALA A 67 -15.26 0.22 -22.28
C ALA A 67 -16.25 0.16 -23.47
N PRO A 68 -15.85 -0.45 -24.60
CA PRO A 68 -16.76 -0.73 -25.71
C PRO A 68 -17.96 -1.59 -25.25
N LYS A 69 -19.16 -1.34 -25.81
CA LYS A 69 -20.43 -1.95 -25.37
C LYS A 69 -20.39 -3.48 -25.23
N LYS A 70 -19.61 -4.18 -26.07
CA LYS A 70 -19.50 -5.65 -26.07
C LYS A 70 -18.33 -6.21 -25.24
N MET A 71 -17.46 -5.36 -24.68
CA MET A 71 -16.21 -5.78 -24.01
C MET A 71 -16.14 -5.40 -22.51
N LYS A 72 -17.23 -4.93 -21.92
CA LYS A 72 -17.26 -4.49 -20.51
C LYS A 72 -16.73 -5.56 -19.53
N SER A 73 -17.12 -6.82 -19.72
CA SER A 73 -16.65 -7.93 -18.90
C SER A 73 -15.14 -8.18 -19.06
N MET A 74 -14.59 -8.04 -20.26
CA MET A 74 -13.15 -8.21 -20.51
C MET A 74 -12.31 -7.10 -19.85
N VAL A 75 -12.79 -5.85 -19.89
CA VAL A 75 -12.09 -4.73 -19.24
C VAL A 75 -12.06 -4.93 -17.72
N GLN A 76 -13.17 -5.40 -17.14
CA GLN A 76 -13.23 -5.72 -15.71
C GLN A 76 -12.32 -6.90 -15.34
N SER A 77 -12.25 -7.95 -16.16
CA SER A 77 -11.35 -9.09 -15.89
C SER A 77 -9.88 -8.70 -15.92
N VAL A 78 -9.48 -7.75 -16.78
CA VAL A 78 -8.11 -7.21 -16.79
C VAL A 78 -7.80 -6.46 -15.49
N GLY A 79 -8.77 -5.69 -14.96
CA GLY A 79 -8.64 -5.05 -13.64
C GLY A 79 -8.40 -6.05 -12.52
N MET A 80 -9.19 -7.12 -12.48
CA MET A 80 -9.03 -8.19 -11.48
C MET A 80 -7.73 -8.98 -11.66
N THR A 81 -7.29 -9.18 -12.91
CA THR A 81 -5.99 -9.81 -13.21
C THR A 81 -4.84 -8.98 -12.66
N THR A 82 -4.92 -7.65 -12.77
CA THR A 82 -3.91 -6.74 -12.20
C THR A 82 -3.86 -6.86 -10.67
N ALA A 83 -5.02 -6.96 -10.01
CA ALA A 83 -5.08 -7.23 -8.57
C ALA A 83 -4.44 -8.58 -8.21
N GLY A 84 -4.71 -9.64 -9.00
CA GLY A 84 -4.10 -10.95 -8.84
C GLY A 84 -2.58 -10.93 -8.99
N VAL A 85 -2.05 -10.22 -10.00
CA VAL A 85 -0.61 -10.02 -10.17
C VAL A 85 -0.01 -9.30 -8.97
N GLY A 86 -0.71 -8.28 -8.43
CA GLY A 86 -0.31 -7.60 -7.19
C GLY A 86 -0.20 -8.56 -6.00
N ALA A 87 -1.16 -9.46 -5.82
CA ALA A 87 -1.12 -10.47 -4.77
C ALA A 87 0.02 -11.48 -4.97
N CYS A 88 0.28 -11.92 -6.20
CA CYS A 88 1.42 -12.79 -6.52
C CYS A 88 2.76 -12.12 -6.19
N LEU A 89 2.91 -10.84 -6.52
CA LEU A 89 4.10 -10.06 -6.14
C LEU A 89 4.22 -9.97 -4.62
N ALA A 90 3.14 -9.66 -3.90
CA ALA A 90 3.16 -9.60 -2.44
C ALA A 90 3.64 -10.92 -1.81
N MET A 91 3.17 -12.07 -2.33
CA MET A 91 3.65 -13.39 -1.91
C MET A 91 5.14 -13.60 -2.22
N ALA A 92 5.60 -13.18 -3.41
CA ALA A 92 7.01 -13.29 -3.79
C ALA A 92 7.94 -12.46 -2.88
N PHE A 93 7.44 -11.36 -2.30
CA PHE A 93 8.20 -10.50 -1.38
C PHE A 93 8.18 -10.96 0.09
N THR A 94 7.37 -11.96 0.45
CA THR A 94 7.31 -12.55 1.80
C THR A 94 8.68 -12.84 2.45
N PRO A 95 9.68 -13.43 1.77
CA PRO A 95 10.97 -13.74 2.42
C PRO A 95 11.79 -12.51 2.82
N ILE A 96 11.50 -11.34 2.23
CA ILE A 96 12.18 -10.07 2.54
C ILE A 96 11.55 -9.38 3.76
N THR A 97 10.33 -9.78 4.13
CA THR A 97 9.58 -9.26 5.30
C THR A 97 10.07 -9.91 6.61
N LYS A 98 11.37 -9.82 6.89
CA LYS A 98 11.98 -10.26 8.16
C LYS A 98 12.52 -9.07 8.93
N ASP A 99 12.36 -9.10 10.26
CA ASP A 99 12.99 -8.11 11.14
C ASP A 99 14.52 -8.11 10.93
N PRO A 100 15.20 -6.95 10.88
CA PRO A 100 14.72 -5.57 11.07
C PRO A 100 14.36 -4.81 9.76
N HIS A 101 14.25 -5.48 8.62
CA HIS A 101 14.15 -4.82 7.31
C HIS A 101 12.75 -4.29 6.96
N LEU A 102 11.75 -4.43 7.84
CA LEU A 102 10.37 -4.02 7.57
C LEU A 102 10.23 -2.51 7.34
N VAL A 103 11.01 -1.66 8.05
CA VAL A 103 10.97 -0.20 7.83
C VAL A 103 11.40 0.13 6.39
N ILE A 104 12.44 -0.53 5.90
CA ILE A 104 12.96 -0.34 4.55
C ILE A 104 11.91 -0.77 3.52
N MET A 105 11.26 -1.92 3.73
CA MET A 105 10.18 -2.41 2.86
C MET A 105 9.01 -1.43 2.77
N TYR A 106 8.51 -0.90 3.90
CA TYR A 106 7.42 0.08 3.85
C TYR A 106 7.85 1.41 3.22
N SER A 107 9.10 1.83 3.45
CA SER A 107 9.65 3.04 2.84
C SER A 107 9.83 2.91 1.32
N SER A 108 10.28 1.75 0.83
CA SER A 108 10.45 1.51 -0.61
C SER A 108 9.10 1.44 -1.32
N LEU A 109 8.10 0.79 -0.72
CA LEU A 109 6.73 0.79 -1.23
C LEU A 109 6.16 2.21 -1.28
N ALA A 110 6.38 3.03 -0.25
CA ALA A 110 5.97 4.43 -0.26
C ALA A 110 6.65 5.22 -1.40
N GLY A 111 7.95 4.97 -1.65
CA GLY A 111 8.70 5.56 -2.75
C GLY A 111 8.12 5.17 -4.12
N VAL A 112 7.87 3.88 -4.35
CA VAL A 112 7.29 3.39 -5.60
C VAL A 112 5.90 4.00 -5.83
N MET A 113 5.04 4.06 -4.80
CA MET A 113 3.72 4.69 -4.90
C MET A 113 3.80 6.20 -5.23
N ALA A 114 4.77 6.91 -4.65
CA ALA A 114 4.98 8.33 -4.94
C ALA A 114 5.43 8.52 -6.39
N VAL A 115 6.38 7.71 -6.86
CA VAL A 115 6.87 7.75 -8.25
C VAL A 115 5.74 7.44 -9.22
N THR A 116 4.97 6.38 -9.01
CA THR A 116 3.86 6.03 -9.91
C THR A 116 2.77 7.11 -9.93
N THR A 117 2.49 7.74 -8.81
CA THR A 117 1.53 8.86 -8.73
C THR A 117 2.01 10.08 -9.50
N VAL A 118 3.28 10.46 -9.35
CA VAL A 118 3.89 11.59 -10.10
C VAL A 118 3.91 11.30 -11.60
N LEU A 119 4.31 10.09 -11.99
CA LEU A 119 4.30 9.66 -13.39
C LEU A 119 2.88 9.71 -13.96
N PHE A 120 1.90 9.14 -13.25
CA PHE A 120 0.51 9.17 -13.68
C PHE A 120 0.00 10.60 -13.87
N GLY A 121 0.24 11.48 -12.90
CA GLY A 121 -0.13 12.89 -13.00
C GLY A 121 0.56 13.63 -14.15
N ALA A 122 1.84 13.36 -14.41
CA ALA A 122 2.58 14.00 -15.49
C ALA A 122 2.12 13.54 -16.89
N PHE A 123 1.90 12.24 -17.08
CA PHE A 123 1.47 11.67 -18.36
C PHE A 123 -0.01 11.95 -18.65
N PHE A 124 -0.90 11.62 -17.71
CA PHE A 124 -2.34 11.78 -17.91
C PHE A 124 -2.81 13.21 -17.71
N GLY A 125 -2.18 14.00 -16.85
CA GLY A 125 -2.52 15.43 -16.70
C GLY A 125 -2.31 16.22 -17.99
N LYS A 126 -1.34 15.84 -18.83
CA LYS A 126 -1.19 16.41 -20.18
C LYS A 126 -2.34 15.99 -21.11
N HIS A 127 -2.68 14.71 -21.13
CA HIS A 127 -3.72 14.18 -22.00
C HIS A 127 -5.12 14.69 -21.63
N ASP A 128 -5.40 14.85 -20.34
CA ASP A 128 -6.67 15.37 -19.84
C ASP A 128 -6.83 16.87 -20.15
N ARG A 129 -5.73 17.63 -20.08
CA ARG A 129 -5.70 19.05 -20.49
C ARG A 129 -5.94 19.23 -21.98
N GLU A 130 -5.45 18.32 -22.81
CA GLU A 130 -5.68 18.33 -24.26
C GLU A 130 -7.13 18.00 -24.61
N LYS A 131 -7.74 17.01 -23.95
CA LYS A 131 -9.17 16.70 -24.10
C LYS A 131 -10.09 17.83 -23.62
N THR A 132 -9.70 18.52 -22.55
CA THR A 132 -10.45 19.68 -22.02
C THR A 132 -10.40 20.89 -22.96
N LEU A 133 -9.35 21.02 -23.79
CA LEU A 133 -9.22 22.10 -24.78
C LEU A 133 -10.00 21.84 -26.08
N LEU A 134 -10.42 20.60 -26.33
CA LEU A 134 -11.21 20.21 -27.51
C LEU A 134 -12.74 20.19 -27.26
N LEU A 135 -13.17 20.47 -26.03
CA LEU A 135 -14.56 20.67 -25.62
C LEU A 135 -14.84 22.17 -25.44
#